data_AF-A0A2P9HJU3-F1
#
_entry.id   AF-A0A2P9HJU3-F1
#
_cell.length_a   1.000
_cell.length_b   1.000
_cell.length_c   1.000
_cell.angle_alpha   90.00
_cell.angle_beta   90.00
_cell.angle_gamma   90.00
#
_symmetry.space_group_name_H-M   'P 1'
#
loop_
_entity.id
_entity.type
_entity.pdbx_description
1 polymer ?
#
loop_
_entity_poly.entity_id
_entity_poly.type
_entity_poly.pdbx_seq_one_letter_code
_entity_poly.pdbx_strand_id
1 'polypeptide(L)' 'MRGPKQPENYVDRQIDCEEAVSDGLVAILDDSEAAGWDRIEAAQALFNSAAAILAGETGKDPNE' A
#
# COMPACT_ATOMS: atom_id res chain seq x y z
N MET A 1 -14.80 9.36 9.41
CA MET A 1 -13.86 9.74 8.33
C MET A 1 -12.87 8.60 8.18
N ARG A 2 -12.56 8.15 6.96
CA ARG A 2 -11.39 7.31 6.69
C ARG A 2 -10.27 8.28 6.29
N GLY A 3 -9.13 8.24 6.97
CA GLY A 3 -8.06 9.22 6.79
C GLY A 3 -7.69 10.03 8.03
N PRO A 4 -6.58 10.76 7.96
CA PRO A 4 -6.03 11.47 9.10
C PRO A 4 -7.00 12.55 9.60
N LYS A 5 -7.11 12.66 10.92
CA LYS A 5 -7.96 13.62 11.63
C LYS A 5 -7.59 15.07 11.30
N GLN A 6 -6.31 15.33 11.03
CA GLN A 6 -5.81 16.65 10.64
C GLN A 6 -4.49 16.52 9.84
N PRO A 7 -4.13 17.52 9.01
CA PRO A 7 -2.94 17.45 8.16
C PRO A 7 -1.62 17.50 8.95
N GLU A 8 -1.60 18.12 10.14
CA GLU A 8 -0.43 18.27 11.01
C GLU A 8 0.06 16.93 11.55
N ASN A 9 1.34 16.86 11.93
CA ASN A 9 1.93 15.65 12.49
C ASN A 9 1.38 15.37 13.91
N TYR A 10 0.65 14.26 14.06
CA TYR A 10 0.25 13.68 15.35
C TYR A 10 0.60 12.18 15.36
N VAL A 11 0.70 11.60 16.56
CA VAL A 11 1.22 10.24 16.78
C VAL A 11 0.55 9.20 15.88
N ASP A 12 -0.78 9.26 15.74
CA ASP A 12 -1.54 8.26 15.00
C ASP A 12 -1.74 8.62 13.51
N ARG A 13 -1.15 9.71 13.01
CA ARG A 13 -1.41 10.17 11.62
C ARG A 13 -1.06 9.11 10.59
N GLN A 14 0.04 8.40 10.81
CA GLN A 14 0.44 7.30 9.94
C GLN A 14 -0.61 6.19 9.91
N ILE A 15 -1.07 5.75 11.10
CA ILE A 15 -2.09 4.70 11.24
C ILE A 15 -3.39 5.14 10.55
N ASP A 16 -3.85 6.36 10.80
CA ASP A 16 -5.07 6.88 10.19
C ASP A 16 -4.97 6.97 8.65
N CYS A 17 -3.77 7.24 8.10
CA CYS A 17 -3.53 7.21 6.66
C CYS A 17 -3.53 5.77 6.09
N GLU A 18 -2.90 4.82 6.80
CA GLU A 18 -2.88 3.41 6.41
C GLU A 18 -4.28 2.79 6.46
N GLU A 19 -5.06 3.08 7.50
CA GLU A 19 -6.46 2.68 7.62
C GLU A 19 -7.35 3.28 6.52
N ALA A 20 -6.99 4.46 6.00
CA ALA A 20 -7.76 5.10 4.92
C ALA A 20 -7.69 4.33 3.60
N VAL A 21 -6.58 3.64 3.36
CA VAL A 21 -6.30 2.94 2.11
C VAL A 21 -6.46 1.42 2.22
N SER A 22 -6.54 0.89 3.44
CA SER A 22 -6.58 -0.55 3.73
C SER A 22 -7.68 -1.30 2.96
N ASP A 23 -8.90 -0.76 2.92
CA ASP A 23 -10.01 -1.37 2.18
C ASP A 23 -9.71 -1.49 0.68
N GLY A 24 -9.03 -0.49 0.10
CA GLY A 24 -8.61 -0.50 -1.30
C GLY A 24 -7.52 -1.55 -1.57
N LEU A 25 -6.57 -1.72 -0.64
CA LEU A 25 -5.56 -2.77 -0.75
C LEU A 25 -6.17 -4.16 -0.65
N VAL A 26 -7.16 -4.35 0.23
CA VAL A 26 -7.90 -5.63 0.35
C VAL A 26 -8.66 -5.94 -0.94
N ALA A 27 -9.33 -4.95 -1.55
CA ALA A 27 -10.01 -5.14 -2.82
C ALA A 27 -9.06 -5.58 -3.95
N ILE A 28 -7.85 -5.02 -4.02
CA ILE A 28 -6.84 -5.45 -5.00
C ILE A 28 -6.42 -6.90 -4.77
N LEU A 29 -6.31 -7.35 -3.51
CA LEU A 29 -6.00 -8.74 -3.19
C LEU A 29 -7.13 -9.69 -3.61
N ASP A 30 -8.38 -9.30 -3.37
CA ASP A 30 -9.56 -10.07 -3.79
C ASP A 30 -9.62 -10.20 -5.32
N ASP A 31 -9.37 -9.10 -6.04
CA ASP A 31 -9.32 -9.10 -7.51
C ASP A 31 -8.18 -9.98 -8.04
N SER A 32 -7.03 -9.98 -7.36
CA SER A 32 -5.86 -10.80 -7.72
C SER A 32 -6.14 -12.29 -7.51
N GLU A 33 -6.78 -12.65 -6.40
CA GLU A 33 -7.21 -14.02 -6.11
C GLU A 33 -8.25 -14.50 -7.14
N ALA A 34 -9.20 -13.65 -7.51
CA ALA A 34 -10.17 -13.94 -8.58
C ALA A 34 -9.51 -14.10 -9.97
N ALA A 35 -8.35 -13.47 -10.19
CA ALA A 35 -7.52 -13.66 -11.38
C ALA A 35 -6.66 -14.94 -11.34
N GLY A 36 -6.72 -15.72 -10.25
CA GLY A 36 -6.08 -17.02 -10.11
C GLY A 36 -4.75 -17.01 -9.34
N TRP A 37 -4.41 -15.91 -8.67
CA TRP A 37 -3.23 -15.83 -7.83
C TRP A 37 -3.48 -16.45 -6.46
N ASP A 38 -2.43 -16.99 -5.84
CA ASP A 38 -2.46 -17.21 -4.39
C ASP A 38 -2.45 -15.85 -3.67
N ARG A 39 -3.20 -15.74 -2.57
CA ARG A 39 -3.36 -14.46 -1.86
C ARG A 39 -2.05 -13.94 -1.25
N ILE A 40 -1.16 -14.83 -0.81
CA ILE A 40 0.17 -14.45 -0.29
C ILE A 40 1.06 -14.00 -1.45
N GLU A 41 1.02 -14.69 -2.58
CA GLU A 41 1.73 -14.28 -3.81
C GLU A 41 1.29 -12.89 -4.28
N ALA A 42 -0.03 -12.63 -4.30
CA ALA A 42 -0.59 -11.32 -4.65
C ALA A 42 -0.13 -10.22 -3.69
N ALA A 43 -0.14 -10.50 -2.38
CA ALA A 43 0.34 -9.56 -1.38
C ALA A 43 1.84 -9.25 -1.55
N GLN A 44 2.66 -10.26 -1.85
CA GLN A 44 4.09 -10.07 -2.10
C GLN A 44 4.33 -9.21 -3.36
N ALA A 45 3.57 -9.43 -4.43
CA ALA A 45 3.68 -8.63 -5.64
C ALA A 45 3.22 -7.17 -5.44
N LEU A 46 2.16 -6.96 -4.66
CA LEU A 46 1.70 -5.63 -4.28
C LEU A 46 2.77 -4.88 -3.47
N PHE A 47 3.39 -5.55 -2.49
CA PHE A 47 4.50 -4.99 -1.71
C PHE A 47 5.69 -4.60 -2.61
N ASN A 48 6.13 -5.49 -3.50
CA ASN A 48 7.23 -5.22 -4.42
C ASN A 48 6.92 -4.05 -5.36
N SER A 49 5.67 -3.96 -5.83
CA SER A 49 5.22 -2.87 -6.70
C SER A 49 5.22 -1.52 -5.97
N ALA A 50 4.73 -1.48 -4.73
CA ALA A 50 4.77 -0.27 -3.90
C ALA A 50 6.20 0.20 -3.63
N ALA A 51 7.12 -0.74 -3.35
CA ALA A 51 8.54 -0.42 -3.17
C ALA A 51 9.17 0.15 -4.45
N ALA A 52 8.88 -0.44 -5.62
CA ALA A 52 9.38 0.04 -6.90
C ALA A 52 8.84 1.45 -7.25
N ILE A 53 7.57 1.72 -6.98
CA ILE A 53 6.97 3.06 -7.16
C ILE A 53 7.69 4.07 -6.27
N LEU A 54 7.88 3.76 -4.98
CA LEU A 54 8.59 4.63 -4.05
C LEU A 54 10.02 4.92 -4.51
N ALA A 55 10.73 3.90 -5.00
CA ALA A 55 12.07 4.06 -5.54
C ALA A 55 12.08 5.06 -6.72
N GLY A 56 11.13 4.90 -7.66
CA GLY A 56 10.93 5.82 -8.78
C GLY A 56 10.60 7.25 -8.35
N GLU A 57 9.72 7.44 -7.36
CA GLU A 57 9.37 8.77 -6.84
C GLU A 57 10.51 9.46 -6.09
N THR A 58 11.34 8.68 -5.38
CA THR A 58 12.46 9.20 -4.59
C THR A 58 13.75 9.33 -5.39
N GLY A 59 13.76 8.88 -6.65
CA GLY A 59 14.93 8.87 -7.51
C GLY A 59 16.04 7.93 -7.04
N LYS A 60 15.73 6.96 -6.17
CA LYS A 60 16.64 5.89 -5.76
C LYS A 60 16.45 4.73 -6.72
N ASP A 61 17.52 4.20 -7.32
CA ASP A 61 17.42 2.96 -8.07
C ASP A 61 16.96 1.86 -7.09
N PRO A 62 15.92 1.05 -7.41
CA PRO A 62 15.53 -0.08 -6.57
C PRO A 62 16.62 -1.15 -6.43
N ASN A 63 17.75 -1.04 -7.15
CA ASN A 63 18.91 -1.92 -7.11
C ASN A 63 20.23 -1.24 -6.68
N GLU A 64 20.21 0.02 -6.21
CA GLU A 64 21.39 0.70 -5.63
C GLU A 64 21.62 0.39 -4.15
#